data_AF-A0A5S4STJ6-F1
#
_entry.id   AF-A0A5S4STJ6-F1
#
_cell.length_a   1.000
_cell.length_b   1.000
_cell.length_c   1.000
_cell.angle_alpha   90.00
_cell.angle_beta   90.00
_cell.angle_gamma   90.00
#
_symmetry.space_group_name_H-M   'P 1'
#
loop_
_entity.id
_entity.type
_entity.pdbx_description
1 polymer ?
#
loop_
_entity_poly.entity_id
_entity_poly.type
_entity_poly.pdbx_seq_one_letter_code
_entity_poly.pdbx_strand_id
1 'polypeptide(L)' 'MEITIFKEPYRGQLAVNVSLHEEIDGRGTEVDVTVWVKYQDSISAMQAEAKQKAIEQLRRAITALEGGEV' A
#
# COMPACT_ATOMS: atom_id res chain seq x y z
N MET A 1 1.94 -9.40 -5.18
CA MET A 1 1.45 -8.35 -4.26
C MET A 1 1.10 -9.03 -2.95
N GLU A 2 1.79 -8.65 -1.89
CA GLU A 2 1.57 -9.11 -0.52
C GLU A 2 0.97 -7.97 0.30
N ILE A 3 0.08 -8.27 1.26
CA ILE A 3 -0.54 -7.28 2.14
C ILE A 3 -0.37 -7.73 3.59
N THR A 4 0.36 -6.94 4.36
CA THR A 4 0.65 -7.21 5.78
C THR A 4 -0.07 -6.18 6.65
N ILE A 5 -1.02 -6.63 7.47
CA ILE A 5 -1.72 -5.77 8.42
C ILE A 5 -0.96 -5.80 9.75
N PHE A 6 -0.59 -4.63 10.27
CA PHE A 6 0.07 -4.55 11.58
C PHE A 6 -0.91 -4.87 12.72
N LYS A 7 -0.41 -5.34 13.86
CA LYS A 7 -1.26 -5.91 14.91
C LYS A 7 -2.05 -4.89 15.73
N GLU A 8 -1.56 -3.65 15.86
CA GLU A 8 -2.10 -2.68 16.81
C GLU A 8 -2.68 -1.45 16.10
N PRO A 9 -3.98 -1.16 16.30
CA PRO A 9 -4.57 0.06 15.77
C PRO A 9 -4.10 1.29 16.54
N TYR A 10 -3.75 2.36 15.81
CA TYR A 10 -3.45 3.67 16.36
C TYR A 10 -4.57 4.64 15.99
N ARG A 11 -5.25 5.21 17.00
CA ARG A 11 -6.37 6.15 16.83
C ARG A 11 -7.48 5.63 15.88
N GLY A 12 -7.82 4.34 15.98
CA GLY A 12 -8.86 3.71 15.16
C GLY A 12 -8.44 3.41 13.71
N GLN A 13 -7.15 3.53 13.40
CA GLN A 13 -6.57 3.18 12.11
C GLN A 13 -5.54 2.06 12.28
N LEU A 14 -5.36 1.24 11.25
CA LEU A 14 -4.29 0.28 11.15
C LEU A 14 -3.33 0.69 10.05
N ALA A 15 -2.04 0.60 10.34
CA ALA A 15 -1.04 0.58 9.29
C ALA A 15 -1.16 -0.76 8.56
N VAL A 16 -1.03 -0.71 7.24
CA VAL A 16 -0.98 -1.88 6.36
C VAL A 16 0.14 -1.65 5.37
N ASN A 17 1.08 -2.60 5.27
CA ASN A 17 2.08 -2.60 4.22
C ASN A 17 1.55 -3.36 3.00
N VAL A 18 1.71 -2.76 1.82
CA VAL A 18 1.42 -3.40 0.53
C VAL A 18 2.72 -3.50 -0.25
N SER A 19 3.21 -4.72 -0.42
CA SER A 19 4.49 -4.99 -1.08
C SER A 19 4.24 -5.55 -2.49
N LEU A 20 4.82 -4.88 -3.48
CA LEU A 20 4.84 -5.33 -4.87
C LEU A 20 6.24 -5.83 -5.19
N HIS A 21 6.32 -7.12 -5.52
CA HIS A 21 7.55 -7.78 -5.92
C HIS A 21 7.42 -8.15 -7.39
N GLU A 22 8.38 -7.71 -8.19
CA GLU A 22 8.53 -8.09 -9.58
C GLU A 22 9.97 -8.57 -9.81
N GLU A 23 10.12 -9.74 -10.43
CA GLU A 23 11.42 -10.25 -10.83
C GLU A 23 11.42 -10.40 -12.35
N ILE A 24 12.27 -9.61 -13.03
CA ILE A 24 12.47 -9.68 -14.48
C ILE A 24 13.96 -9.91 -14.73
N ASP A 25 14.28 -10.91 -15.56
CA ASP A 25 15.64 -11.24 -15.97
C ASP A 25 16.63 -11.44 -14.79
N GLY A 26 16.15 -12.02 -13.68
CA GLY A 26 16.94 -12.26 -12.47
C GLY A 26 17.28 -10.98 -11.68
N ARG A 27 16.62 -9.85 -11.96
CA ARG A 27 16.69 -8.63 -11.16
C ARG A 27 15.34 -8.41 -10.47
N GLY A 28 15.35 -8.43 -9.15
CA GLY A 28 14.19 -8.10 -8.32
C GLY A 28 14.01 -6.60 -8.18
N THR A 29 12.79 -6.13 -8.38
CA THR A 29 12.33 -4.79 -7.99
C THR A 29 11.25 -4.96 -6.92
N GLU A 30 11.38 -4.20 -5.84
CA GLU A 30 10.44 -4.19 -4.73
C GLU A 30 9.93 -2.77 -4.50
N VAL A 31 8.62 -2.65 -4.29
CA VAL A 31 7.98 -1.40 -3.90
C VAL A 31 7.09 -1.68 -2.70
N ASP A 32 7.44 -1.09 -1.56
CA ASP A 32 6.66 -1.10 -0.33
C ASP A 32 5.84 0.18 -0.19
N VAL A 33 4.55 0.03 0.07
CA VAL A 33 3.65 1.15 0.34
C VAL A 33 2.94 0.93 1.67
N THR A 34 3.30 1.73 2.67
CA THR A 34 2.59 1.75 3.95
C THR A 34 1.43 2.73 3.89
N VAL A 35 0.21 2.22 4.12
CA VAL A 35 -1.02 3.02 4.16
C VAL A 35 -1.75 2.83 5.47
N TRP A 36 -2.50 3.86 5.88
CA TRP A 36 -3.37 3.79 7.05
C TRP A 36 -4.81 3.54 6.61
N VAL A 37 -5.42 2.47 7.12
CA VAL A 37 -6.83 2.10 6.86
C VAL A 37 -7.65 2.17 8.12
N LYS A 38 -8.98 2.30 8.00
CA LYS A 38 -9.85 2.25 9.18
C LYS A 38 -9.83 0.85 9.80
N TYR A 39 -9.70 0.77 11.12
CA TYR A 39 -9.86 -0.49 11.84
C TYR A 39 -11.30 -1.00 11.69
N GLN A 40 -11.45 -2.25 11.29
CA GLN A 40 -12.73 -2.93 11.11
C GLN A 40 -12.56 -4.44 11.28
N ASP A 41 -13.62 -5.12 11.67
CA ASP A 41 -13.57 -6.56 12.00
C ASP A 41 -13.30 -7.45 10.77
N SER A 42 -13.52 -6.91 9.57
CA SER A 42 -13.28 -7.61 8.31
C SER A 42 -11.87 -7.36 7.77
N ILE A 43 -11.00 -8.36 7.89
CA ILE A 43 -9.66 -8.36 7.29
C ILE A 43 -9.73 -8.12 5.78
N SER A 44 -10.66 -8.76 5.07
CA SER A 44 -10.78 -8.60 3.62
C SER A 44 -11.18 -7.17 3.23
N ALA A 45 -12.02 -6.51 4.02
CA ALA A 45 -12.36 -5.11 3.81
C ALA A 45 -11.15 -4.20 4.06
N MET A 46 -10.33 -4.47 5.08
CA MET A 46 -9.10 -3.70 5.35
C MET A 46 -8.07 -3.88 4.22
N GLN A 47 -7.93 -5.09 3.69
CA GLN A 47 -7.07 -5.37 2.55
C GLN A 47 -7.55 -4.65 1.28
N ALA A 48 -8.86 -4.60 1.03
CA ALA A 48 -9.43 -3.88 -0.11
C ALA A 48 -9.19 -2.36 0.00
N GLU A 49 -9.41 -1.77 1.18
CA GLU A 49 -9.13 -0.35 1.43
C GLU A 49 -7.62 -0.05 1.28
N ALA A 50 -6.76 -0.90 1.86
CA ALA A 50 -5.31 -0.74 1.77
C ALA A 50 -4.83 -0.77 0.33
N LYS A 51 -5.34 -1.72 -0.47
CA LYS A 51 -5.03 -1.81 -1.90
C LYS A 51 -5.43 -0.54 -2.66
N GLN A 52 -6.63 -0.02 -2.42
CA GLN A 52 -7.10 1.20 -3.08
C GLN A 52 -6.22 2.41 -2.72
N LYS A 53 -5.92 2.60 -1.43
CA LYS A 53 -5.05 3.68 -0.96
C LYS A 53 -3.63 3.56 -1.49
N ALA A 54 -3.08 2.34 -1.54
CA ALA A 54 -1.74 2.10 -2.07
C ALA A 54 -1.67 2.44 -3.56
N ILE A 55 -2.66 2.06 -4.36
CA ILE A 55 -2.75 2.43 -5.79
C ILE A 55 -2.82 3.94 -5.95
N GLU A 56 -3.60 4.64 -5.14
CA GLU A 56 -3.69 6.10 -5.19
C GLU A 56 -2.34 6.77 -4.87
N GLN A 57 -1.65 6.30 -3.83
CA GLN A 57 -0.32 6.81 -3.47
C GLN A 57 0.70 6.56 -4.57
N LEU A 58 0.70 5.37 -5.17
CA LEU A 58 1.59 5.06 -6.29
C LEU A 58 1.30 5.94 -7.51
N ARG A 59 0.03 6.20 -7.83
CA ARG A 59 -0.33 7.11 -8.92
C ARG A 59 0.20 8.53 -8.66
N ARG A 60 0.02 9.06 -7.45
CA ARG A 60 0.56 10.38 -7.07
C ARG A 60 2.09 10.40 -7.18
N ALA A 61 2.77 9.36 -6.72
CA ALA A 61 4.22 9.24 -6.83
C ALA A 61 4.69 9.18 -8.29
N ILE A 62 4.00 8.42 -9.15
CA ILE A 62 4.28 8.38 -10.60
C ILE A 62 4.11 9.77 -11.21
N THR A 63 2.99 10.44 -10.95
CA THR A 63 2.75 11.81 -11.44
C THR A 63 3.84 12.78 -10.99
N ALA A 64 4.28 12.69 -9.73
CA ALA A 64 5.38 13.49 -9.20
C ALA A 64 6.69 13.25 -9.95
N LEU A 65 7.01 11.97 -10.22
CA LEU A 65 8.24 11.57 -10.93
C LEU A 65 8.23 11.99 -12.40
N GLU A 66 7.05 11.97 -13.04
CA GLU A 66 6.85 12.43 -14.42
C GLU A 66 6.88 13.97 -14.55
N GLY A 67 6.98 14.70 -13.44
CA GLY A 67 7.06 16.16 -13.41
C GLY A 67 5.69 16.86 -13.42
N GLY A 68 4.61 16.15 -13.12
CA GLY A 68 3.30 16.76 -12.84
C GLY A 68 3.26 17.36 -11.44
N GLU A 69 2.62 18.53 -11.28
CA GLU A 69 2.26 19.04 -9.95
C GLU A 69 1.33 18.03 -9.25
N VAL A 70 1.63 17.72 -7.98
CA VAL A 70 0.99 16.68 -7.16
C VAL A 70 0.01 17.30 -6.17
#